data_AF-A0A8B6DMH4-F1
#
_entry.id   AF-A0A8B6DMH4-F1
#
_cell.length_a   1.000
_cell.length_b   1.000
_cell.length_c   1.000
_cell.angle_alpha   90.00
_cell.angle_beta   90.00
_cell.angle_gamma   90.00
#
_symmetry.space_group_name_H-M   'P 1'
#
loop_
_entity.id
_entity.type
_entity.pdbx_description
1 polymer ?
#
loop_
_entity_poly.entity_id
_entity_poly.type
_entity_poly.pdbx_seq_one_letter_code
_entity_poly.pdbx_strand_id
1 'polypeptide(L)'
;MEKMKIEMVKEESNTKVQSKSEYFDAAKNIRLVPRFCEKTVDKYFPQFEKIAHNLNWPKPYWTTMLQSVFEGKAAEIYSALPSEKKFRL
;
A
#
# COMPACT_ATOMS: atom_id res chain seq x y z
N MET A 1 -9.26 20.86 47.12
CA MET A 1 -10.32 20.06 46.46
C MET A 1 -11.14 21.04 45.67
N GLU A 2 -10.93 21.14 44.37
CA GLU A 2 -11.77 21.98 43.52
C GLU A 2 -12.06 21.17 42.26
N LYS A 3 -13.31 20.73 42.12
CA LYS A 3 -13.80 19.98 40.97
C LYS A 3 -14.45 20.99 40.05
N MET A 4 -13.88 21.23 38.86
CA MET A 4 -14.58 21.91 37.79
C MET A 4 -14.71 20.97 36.61
N LYS A 5 -15.93 20.45 36.43
CA LYS A 5 -16.38 19.76 35.23
C LYS A 5 -16.59 20.81 34.14
N ILE A 6 -16.01 20.61 32.97
CA ILE A 6 -16.53 21.17 31.73
C ILE A 6 -16.61 20.00 30.76
N GLU A 7 -17.84 19.59 30.46
CA GLU A 7 -18.19 18.62 29.43
C GLU A 7 -18.13 19.26 28.03
N MET A 8 -18.12 18.37 27.03
CA MET A 8 -18.44 18.58 25.61
C MET A 8 -17.34 19.19 24.73
N VAL A 9 -16.63 18.33 24.00
CA VAL A 9 -16.68 18.37 22.53
C VAL A 9 -16.77 16.95 22.00
N LYS A 10 -17.91 16.65 21.39
CA LYS A 10 -18.15 15.52 20.50
C LYS A 10 -17.30 15.80 19.25
N GLU A 11 -16.21 15.05 19.04
CA GLU A 11 -15.42 15.20 17.82
C GLU A 11 -16.16 14.53 16.67
N GLU A 12 -17.05 15.33 16.09
CA GLU A 12 -17.74 15.08 14.84
C GLU A 12 -16.69 15.01 13.73
N SER A 13 -16.61 13.82 13.12
CA SER A 13 -16.28 13.55 11.73
C SER A 13 -15.96 14.80 10.88
N ASN A 14 -14.74 15.30 11.01
CA ASN A 14 -14.19 16.25 10.06
C ASN A 14 -13.70 15.46 8.84
N THR A 15 -14.63 15.06 7.97
CA THR A 15 -14.32 14.77 6.57
C THR A 15 -13.85 16.07 5.93
N LYS A 16 -12.58 16.38 6.16
CA LYS A 16 -11.85 17.40 5.42
C LYS A 16 -11.78 16.87 3.99
N VAL A 17 -12.64 17.42 3.13
CA VAL A 17 -12.56 17.27 1.66
C VAL A 17 -11.25 17.91 1.24
N GLN A 18 -10.17 17.16 1.43
CA GLN A 18 -8.86 17.51 0.95
C GLN A 18 -8.92 17.33 -0.56
N SER A 19 -8.76 18.45 -1.27
CA SER A 19 -8.57 18.49 -2.73
C SER A 19 -7.81 17.25 -3.17
N LYS A 20 -8.48 16.38 -3.93
CA LYS A 20 -7.97 15.09 -4.39
C LYS A 20 -6.72 15.35 -5.23
N SER A 21 -5.57 15.44 -4.57
CA SER A 21 -4.28 15.34 -5.23
C SER A 21 -4.33 14.09 -6.09
N GLU A 22 -3.82 14.17 -7.33
CA GLU A 22 -3.64 13.05 -8.27
C GLU A 22 -2.61 12.03 -7.76
N TYR A 23 -2.61 11.76 -6.47
CA TYR A 23 -1.78 10.78 -5.82
C TYR A 23 -2.34 9.39 -6.13
N PHE A 24 -1.45 8.49 -6.53
CA PHE A 24 -1.83 7.11 -6.77
C PHE A 24 -2.24 6.44 -5.47
N ASP A 25 -3.52 6.07 -5.39
CA ASP A 25 -4.08 5.36 -4.25
C ASP A 25 -3.82 3.85 -4.39
N ALA A 26 -2.69 3.39 -3.85
CA ALA A 26 -2.33 1.98 -3.88
C ALA A 26 -3.41 1.10 -3.20
N ALA A 27 -3.97 1.55 -2.07
CA ALA A 27 -4.97 0.79 -1.32
C ALA A 27 -6.22 0.48 -2.17
N LYS A 28 -6.67 1.42 -3.01
CA LYS A 28 -7.78 1.18 -3.95
C LYS A 28 -7.45 0.23 -5.09
N ASN A 29 -6.16 0.11 -5.46
CA ASN A 29 -5.71 -0.71 -6.58
C ASN A 29 -5.25 -2.12 -6.15
N ILE A 30 -4.88 -2.34 -4.89
CA ILE A 30 -4.40 -3.64 -4.37
C ILE A 30 -5.36 -4.79 -4.74
N ARG A 31 -6.67 -4.56 -4.69
CA ARG A 31 -7.69 -5.55 -5.07
C ARG A 31 -7.62 -6.04 -6.53
N LEU A 32 -6.92 -5.32 -7.40
CA LEU A 32 -6.71 -5.67 -8.81
C LEU A 32 -5.39 -6.41 -9.03
N VAL A 33 -4.56 -6.57 -7.99
CA VAL A 33 -3.33 -7.35 -8.04
C VAL A 33 -3.70 -8.83 -8.08
N PRO A 34 -3.19 -9.62 -9.04
CA PRO A 34 -3.43 -11.05 -9.07
C PRO A 34 -2.91 -11.73 -7.80
N ARG A 35 -3.60 -12.79 -7.37
CA ARG A 35 -3.12 -13.65 -6.28
C ARG A 35 -1.76 -14.23 -6.63
N PHE A 36 -0.80 -14.09 -5.72
CA PHE A 36 0.54 -14.62 -5.87
C PHE A 36 0.56 -16.16 -5.74
N CYS A 37 1.46 -16.81 -6.48
CA CYS A 37 1.69 -18.25 -6.39
C CYS A 37 3.19 -18.55 -6.57
N GLU A 38 3.83 -19.00 -5.50
CA GLU A 38 5.28 -19.30 -5.47
C GLU A 38 5.70 -20.37 -6.49
N LYS A 39 4.79 -21.26 -6.88
CA LYS A 39 5.07 -22.34 -7.83
C LYS A 39 5.10 -21.87 -9.29
N THR A 40 4.61 -20.66 -9.58
CA THR A 40 4.43 -20.16 -10.94
C THR A 40 4.91 -18.72 -11.10
N VAL A 41 6.00 -18.37 -10.44
CA VAL A 41 6.58 -17.01 -10.46
C VAL A 41 6.90 -16.52 -11.88
N ASP A 42 7.40 -17.41 -12.75
CA ASP A 42 7.74 -17.09 -14.14
C ASP A 42 6.56 -16.61 -14.97
N LYS A 43 5.34 -17.01 -14.59
CA LYS A 43 4.09 -16.59 -15.23
C LYS A 43 3.44 -15.42 -14.51
N TYR A 44 3.60 -15.38 -13.18
CA TYR A 44 2.97 -14.40 -12.32
C TYR A 44 3.46 -12.97 -12.59
N PHE A 45 4.77 -12.74 -12.59
CA PHE A 45 5.31 -11.39 -12.75
C PHE A 45 4.97 -10.76 -14.11
N PRO A 46 5.10 -11.45 -15.25
CA PRO A 46 4.64 -10.91 -16.54
C PRO A 46 3.14 -10.55 -16.56
N GLN A 47 2.30 -11.34 -15.88
CA GLN A 47 0.88 -11.05 -15.75
C GLN A 47 0.63 -9.78 -14.92
N PHE A 48 1.32 -9.64 -13.79
CA PHE A 48 1.27 -8.43 -12.96
C PHE A 48 1.72 -7.19 -13.75
N GLU A 49 2.86 -7.27 -14.46
CA GLU A 49 3.42 -6.16 -15.24
C GLU A 49 2.46 -5.72 -16.35
N LYS A 50 1.79 -6.67 -17.02
CA LYS A 50 0.79 -6.37 -18.04
C LYS A 50 -0.38 -5.59 -17.47
N ILE A 51 -0.90 -5.99 -16.31
CA ILE A 51 -1.99 -5.27 -15.63
C ILE A 51 -1.53 -3.88 -15.20
N ALA A 52 -0.36 -3.79 -14.57
CA ALA A 52 0.21 -2.54 -14.08
C ALA A 52 0.45 -1.52 -15.20
N HIS A 53 0.96 -1.95 -16.36
CA HIS A 53 1.09 -1.10 -17.54
C HIS A 53 -0.29 -0.66 -18.08
N ASN A 54 -1.22 -1.60 -18.26
CA ASN A 54 -2.55 -1.30 -18.80
C ASN A 54 -3.34 -0.31 -17.93
N LEU A 55 -3.13 -0.33 -16.61
CA LEU A 55 -3.77 0.57 -15.66
C LEU A 55 -2.92 1.80 -15.31
N ASN A 56 -1.78 1.97 -15.99
CA ASN A 56 -0.83 3.07 -15.77
C ASN A 56 -0.42 3.23 -14.30
N TRP A 57 -0.19 2.12 -13.59
CA TRP A 57 0.28 2.14 -12.21
C TRP A 57 1.70 2.71 -12.13
N PRO A 58 1.99 3.68 -11.24
CA PRO A 58 3.33 4.23 -11.13
C PRO A 58 4.30 3.19 -10.55
N LYS A 59 5.43 2.99 -11.23
CA LYS A 59 6.48 2.02 -10.86
C LYS A 59 6.91 2.06 -9.38
N PRO A 60 7.04 3.22 -8.71
CA PRO A 60 7.41 3.27 -7.29
C PRO A 60 6.46 2.51 -6.35
N TYR A 61 5.21 2.29 -6.74
CA TYR A 61 4.22 1.59 -5.92
C TYR A 61 4.17 0.09 -6.21
N TRP A 62 4.80 -0.40 -7.28
CA TRP A 62 4.67 -1.79 -7.69
C TRP A 62 5.12 -2.76 -6.59
N THR A 63 6.25 -2.46 -5.93
CA THR A 63 6.76 -3.27 -4.83
C THR A 63 5.79 -3.29 -3.64
N THR A 64 5.19 -2.15 -3.29
CA THR A 64 4.15 -2.07 -2.25
C THR A 64 2.92 -2.90 -2.59
N MET A 65 2.53 -2.90 -3.88
CA MET A 65 1.40 -3.69 -4.38
C MET A 65 1.71 -5.19 -4.31
N LEU A 66 2.91 -5.60 -4.71
CA LEU A 66 3.37 -6.99 -4.65
C LEU A 66 3.50 -7.49 -3.20
N GLN A 67 4.03 -6.66 -2.30
CA GLN A 67 4.11 -6.99 -0.87
C GLN A 67 2.75 -7.39 -0.30
N SER A 68 1.66 -6.74 -0.73
CA SER A 68 0.31 -7.00 -0.21
C SER A 68 -0.25 -8.39 -0.55
N VAL A 69 0.34 -9.06 -1.55
CA VAL A 69 -0.12 -10.37 -2.03
C VAL A 69 0.91 -11.47 -1.85
N PHE A 70 2.13 -11.15 -1.40
CA PHE A 70 3.10 -12.17 -1.04
C PHE A 70 2.61 -12.98 0.16
N GLU A 71 2.76 -14.29 0.04
CA GLU A 71 2.43 -15.28 1.07
C GLU A 71 3.64 -16.21 1.24
N GLY A 72 3.70 -16.96 2.34
CA GLY A 72 4.74 -17.97 2.55
C GLY A 72 6.17 -17.42 2.54
N LYS A 73 7.05 -18.07 1.77
CA LYS A 73 8.49 -17.78 1.78
C LYS A 73 8.81 -16.42 1.17
N ALA A 74 8.06 -16.00 0.15
CA ALA A 74 8.20 -14.68 -0.45
C ALA A 74 7.94 -13.56 0.58
N ALA A 75 6.89 -13.71 1.39
CA ALA A 75 6.55 -12.74 2.44
C ALA A 75 7.63 -12.69 3.54
N GLU A 76 8.14 -13.84 3.97
CA GLU A 76 9.24 -13.94 4.94
C GLU A 76 10.50 -13.22 4.46
N ILE A 77 10.95 -13.54 3.24
CA ILE A 77 12.18 -12.98 2.67
C ILE A 77 12.02 -11.47 2.48
N TYR A 78 10.89 -11.03 1.92
CA TYR A 78 10.65 -9.60 1.70
C TYR A 78 10.64 -8.82 3.01
N SER A 79 10.03 -9.36 4.07
CA SER A 79 9.97 -8.70 5.38
C SER A 79 11.33 -8.63 6.08
N ALA A 80 12.25 -9.53 5.74
CA ALA A 80 13.63 -9.51 6.24
C ALA A 80 14.53 -8.52 5.49
N LEU A 81 14.09 -7.98 4.35
CA LEU A 81 14.87 -6.98 3.62
C LEU A 81 14.91 -5.67 4.41
N PRO A 82 16.09 -5.03 4.52
CA PRO A 82 16.18 -3.70 5.11
C PRO A 82 15.41 -2.71 4.24
N SER A 83 14.69 -1.78 4.87
CA SER A 83 14.08 -0.65 4.15
C SER A 83 15.17 0.09 3.37
N GLU A 84 15.03 0.22 2.05
CA GLU A 84 15.99 0.91 1.19
C GLU A 84 16.14 2.36 1.67
N LYS A 85 17.19 2.64 2.44
CA LYS A 85 17.60 4.00 2.75
C LYS A 85 18.33 4.51 1.52
N LYS A 86 17.67 5.31 0.69
CA LYS A 86 18.38 6.20 -0.24
C LYS A 86 19.26 7.13 0.59
N PHE A 87 20.52 6.76 0.78
CA PHE A 87 21.54 7.67 1.25
C PHE A 87 21.69 8.74 0.17
N ARG A 88 21.13 9.92 0.41
CA ARG A 88 21.47 11.11 -0.39
C ARG A 88 22.91 11.45 -0.01
N LEU A 89 23.84 11.19 -0.93
CA LEU A 89 25.17 11.78 -0.93
C LEU A 89 25.09 13.24 -1.37
#